data_AF-A0A093SEZ4-F1
#
_entry.id   AF-A0A093SEZ4-F1
#
_cell.length_a   1.000
_cell.length_b   1.000
_cell.length_c   1.000
_cell.angle_alpha   90.00
_cell.angle_beta   90.00
_cell.angle_gamma   90.00
#
_symmetry.space_group_name_H-M   'P 1'
#
loop_
_entity.id
_entity.type
_entity.pdbx_description
1 polymer ?
#
loop_
_entity_poly.entity_id
_entity_poly.type
_entity_poly.pdbx_seq_one_letter_code
_entity_poly.pdbx_strand_id
1 'polypeptide(L)' 'CEQREKCVKARERVELCDARVSSRSETEEQCTEELFDFLHARDHCVAHKLFSKLK' A
#
# COMPACT_ATOMS: atom_id res chain seq x y z
N CYS A 1 7.01 10.06 -1.00
CA CYS A 1 6.17 9.81 0.20
C CYS A 1 6.28 8.36 0.66
N GLU A 2 6.62 7.44 -0.24
CA GLU A 2 6.78 6.00 0.04
C GLU A 2 7.93 5.64 0.99
N GLN A 3 8.93 6.50 1.16
CA GLN A 3 10.07 6.26 2.07
C GLN A 3 9.72 6.46 3.56
N ARG A 4 8.48 6.82 3.90
CA ARG A 4 8.06 6.90 5.31
C ARG A 4 7.98 5.49 5.88
N GLU A 5 8.42 5.31 7.12
CA GLU A 5 8.42 4.02 7.82
C GLU A 5 7.06 3.30 7.75
N LYS A 6 5.95 4.03 7.94
CA LYS A 6 4.59 3.48 7.81
C LYS A 6 4.28 2.96 6.40
N CYS A 7 4.72 3.65 5.35
CA CYS A 7 4.50 3.23 3.97
C CYS A 7 5.41 2.04 3.59
N VAL A 8 6.65 2.02 4.09
CA VAL A 8 7.57 0.89 3.86
C VAL A 8 7.02 -0.37 4.53
N LYS A 9 6.60 -0.29 5.79
CA LYS A 9 5.99 -1.42 6.51
C LYS A 9 4.68 -1.89 5.87
N ALA A 10 3.83 -0.97 5.42
CA ALA A 10 2.60 -1.33 4.73
C ALA A 10 2.89 -1.99 3.37
N ARG A 11 3.90 -1.52 2.63
CA ARG A 11 4.34 -2.14 1.38
C ARG A 11 4.87 -3.56 1.59
N GLU A 12 5.68 -3.78 2.61
CA GLU A 12 6.15 -5.13 2.97
C GLU A 12 4.98 -6.09 3.24
N ARG A 13 3.91 -5.61 3.89
CA ARG A 13 2.69 -6.42 4.11
C ARG A 13 1.95 -6.74 2.83
N VAL A 14 1.83 -5.79 1.91
CA VAL A 14 1.25 -6.02 0.57
C VAL A 14 2.04 -7.09 -0.16
N GLU A 15 3.37 -6.97 -0.20
CA GLU A 15 4.25 -7.96 -0.87
C GLU A 15 4.13 -9.36 -0.25
N LEU A 16 4.02 -9.44 1.09
CA LEU A 16 3.79 -10.70 1.80
C LEU A 16 2.41 -11.30 1.51
N CYS A 17 1.38 -10.46 1.37
CA CYS A 17 0.05 -10.91 0.98
C CYS A 17 0.05 -11.39 -0.48
N ASP A 18 0.66 -10.65 -1.40
CA ASP A 18 0.73 -11.03 -2.81
C ASP A 18 1.47 -12.36 -2.99
N ALA A 19 2.57 -12.60 -2.25
CA ALA A 19 3.26 -13.89 -2.24
C ALA A 19 2.36 -15.04 -1.71
N ARG A 20 1.52 -14.76 -0.71
CA ARG A 20 0.57 -15.72 -0.14
C ARG A 20 -0.58 -16.04 -1.08
N VAL A 21 -1.18 -15.04 -1.71
CA VAL A 21 -2.28 -15.22 -2.67
C VAL A 21 -1.77 -15.88 -3.94
N SER A 22 -0.61 -15.47 -4.47
CA SER A 22 -0.02 -16.07 -5.68
C SER A 22 0.45 -17.52 -5.49
N SER A 23 0.81 -17.93 -4.27
CA SER A 23 1.17 -19.32 -3.97
C SER A 23 -0.03 -20.24 -3.82
N ARG A 24 -1.26 -19.72 -3.75
CA ARG A 24 -2.50 -20.49 -3.68
C ARG A 24 -3.16 -20.53 -5.04
N SER A 25 -3.50 -21.73 -5.51
CA SER A 25 -4.15 -21.94 -6.81
C SER A 25 -5.62 -21.51 -6.81
N GLU A 26 -6.32 -21.68 -5.69
CA GLU A 26 -7.69 -21.22 -5.48
C GLU A 26 -7.81 -20.66 -4.06
N THR A 27 -8.02 -19.34 -3.96
CA THR A 27 -8.23 -18.68 -2.68
C THR A 27 -9.20 -17.50 -2.85
N GLU A 28 -10.09 -17.31 -1.89
CA GLU A 28 -10.96 -16.13 -1.79
C GLU A 28 -10.24 -14.93 -1.14
N GLU A 29 -9.02 -15.15 -0.65
CA GLU A 29 -8.20 -14.12 -0.02
C GLU A 29 -7.75 -13.07 -1.04
N GLN A 30 -7.93 -11.80 -0.70
CA GLN A 30 -7.48 -10.66 -1.49
C GLN A 30 -6.64 -9.69 -0.65
N CYS A 31 -5.61 -9.12 -1.25
CA CYS A 31 -4.71 -8.16 -0.59
C CYS A 31 -5.25 -6.72 -0.60
N THR A 32 -6.57 -6.55 -0.65
CA THR A 32 -7.21 -5.24 -0.76
C THR A 32 -7.11 -4.45 0.53
N GLU A 33 -7.16 -5.12 1.69
CA GLU A 33 -6.94 -4.49 3.01
C GLU A 33 -5.53 -3.89 3.10
N GLU A 34 -4.50 -4.69 2.82
CA GLU A 34 -3.10 -4.25 2.88
C GLU A 34 -2.82 -3.14 1.85
N LEU A 35 -3.45 -3.22 0.68
CA LEU A 35 -3.37 -2.17 -0.33
C LEU A 35 -3.98 -0.86 0.18
N PHE A 36 -5.15 -0.89 0.82
CA PHE A 36 -5.77 0.30 1.39
C PHE A 36 -4.94 0.90 2.52
N ASP A 37 -4.33 0.08 3.37
CA ASP A 37 -3.40 0.54 4.41
C ASP A 37 -2.20 1.28 3.82
N PHE A 38 -1.59 0.71 2.77
CA PHE A 38 -0.48 1.34 2.06
C PHE A 38 -0.90 2.67 1.41
N LEU A 39 -2.03 2.66 0.69
CA LEU A 39 -2.59 3.85 0.04
C LEU A 39 -2.90 4.94 1.05
N HIS A 40 -3.56 4.61 2.16
CA HIS A 40 -3.89 5.57 3.20
C HIS A 40 -2.63 6.27 3.76
N ALA A 41 -1.58 5.49 4.06
CA ALA A 41 -0.32 6.05 4.55
C ALA A 41 0.39 6.92 3.50
N ARG A 42 0.39 6.48 2.23
CA ARG A 42 1.01 7.20 1.11
C ARG A 42 0.27 8.50 0.82
N ASP A 43 -1.05 8.41 0.68
CA ASP A 43 -1.92 9.50 0.25
C ASP A 43 -2.03 10.58 1.32
N HIS A 44 -1.98 10.23 2.61
CA HIS A 44 -1.83 11.20 3.68
C HIS A 44 -0.59 12.08 3.47
N CYS A 45 0.55 11.49 3.09
CA CYS A 45 1.76 12.26 2.80
C CYS A 45 1.68 13.02 1.46
N VAL A 46 1.10 12.42 0.42
CA VAL A 46 1.03 13.01 -0.92
C VAL A 46 0.07 14.20 -0.93
N ALA A 47 -1.07 14.12 -0.25
CA ALA A 47 -2.06 15.19 -0.17
C ALA A 47 -1.44 16.52 0.30
N HIS A 48 -0.49 16.48 1.26
CA HIS A 48 0.20 17.67 1.74
C HIS A 48 1.15 18.33 0.71
N LYS A 49 1.58 17.60 -0.34
CA LYS A 49 2.58 18.08 -1.31
C LYS A 49 2.04 18.16 -2.75
N LEU A 50 0.92 17.50 -3.05
CA LEU A 50 0.40 17.38 -4.39
C LEU A 50 -0.24 18.70 -4.85
N PHE A 51 -1.10 19.28 -4.01
CA PHE A 51 -1.82 20.51 -4.35
C PHE A 51 -0.91 21.74 -4.48
N SER A 52 0.29 21.73 -3.90
CA SER A 52 1.27 22.80 -4.11
C SER A 52 2.00 22.73 -5.45
N LYS A 53 1.83 21.63 -6.20
CA LYS A 53 2.44 21.42 -7.52
C LYS A 53 1.42 21.43 -8.66
N LEU A 54 0.14 21.43 -8.34
CA LEU A 54 -0.94 21.54 -9.32
C LEU A 54 -1.31 23.02 -9.48
N LYS A 55 -1.54 23.43 -10.73
CA LYS A 55 -1.80 24.81 -11.14
C LYS A 55 -3.26 24.98 -11.52
#